data_AF-A0A836JJW3-F1
#
_entry.id   AF-A0A836JJW3-F1
#
_cell.length_a   1.000
_cell.length_b   1.000
_cell.length_c   1.000
_cell.angle_alpha   90.00
_cell.angle_beta   90.00
_cell.angle_gamma   90.00
#
_symmetry.space_group_name_H-M   'P 1'
#
loop_
_entity.id
_entity.type
_entity.pdbx_description
1 polymer ?
#
loop_
_entity_poly.entity_id
_entity_poly.type
_entity_poly.pdbx_seq_one_letter_code
_entity_poly.pdbx_strand_id
1 'polypeptide(L)'
;MFVEIYGDTGDTAPTDKCREWFRRFKDGDFSVEDKPRSGQPVYYELLKPGDRYRLQLIRLSRALREKRPEYEQRHDKVIFLHDNARPHVARIVKKYLETLKWDVLPHPPYSPDIAPSDYWLFRRMQHDLASHRFTSFAEIENWLQNWIASKDE
;
A
#
# COMPACT_ATOMS: atom_id res chain seq x y z
N MET A 1 6.74 -24.58 28.53
CA MET A 1 7.51 -24.03 27.40
C MET A 1 6.87 -22.80 26.72
N PHE A 2 5.92 -22.10 27.34
CA PHE A 2 5.42 -20.79 26.87
C PHE A 2 5.57 -19.68 27.91
N VAL A 3 6.13 -20.00 29.08
CA VAL A 3 6.33 -19.06 30.20
C VAL A 3 7.80 -18.59 30.28
N GLU A 4 8.73 -19.22 29.55
CA GLU A 4 10.16 -18.90 29.63
C GLU A 4 10.66 -17.92 28.56
N ILE A 5 9.80 -17.44 27.64
CA ILE A 5 10.25 -16.58 26.52
C ILE A 5 9.85 -15.10 26.71
N TYR A 6 8.91 -14.80 27.62
CA TYR A 6 8.52 -13.43 27.91
C TYR A 6 8.75 -13.15 29.38
N GLY A 7 9.83 -12.41 29.65
CA GLY A 7 10.18 -11.91 30.96
C GLY A 7 9.05 -11.08 31.58
N ASP A 8 9.09 -11.07 32.91
CA ASP A 8 8.16 -10.48 33.88
C ASP A 8 8.16 -8.94 33.85
N THR A 9 7.97 -8.35 32.66
CA THR A 9 7.74 -6.91 32.50
C THR A 9 6.43 -6.73 31.76
N GLY A 10 5.41 -6.34 32.52
CA GLY A 10 4.09 -6.04 32.02
C GLY A 10 4.14 -4.97 30.95
N ASP A 11 3.83 -5.36 29.72
CA ASP A 11 3.12 -4.52 28.77
C ASP A 11 2.27 -5.41 27.85
N THR A 12 1.00 -5.09 27.80
CA THR A 12 -0.13 -5.88 27.29
C THR A 12 0.03 -6.34 25.83
N ALA A 13 0.35 -7.62 25.61
CA ALA A 13 0.00 -8.30 24.37
C ALA A 13 -1.53 -8.44 24.27
N PRO A 14 -2.18 -8.38 23.07
CA PRO A 14 -3.62 -8.56 22.95
C PRO A 14 -3.98 -10.02 23.27
N THR A 15 -4.23 -10.29 24.55
CA THR A 15 -4.41 -11.62 25.13
C THR A 15 -5.49 -12.44 24.43
N ASP A 16 -6.51 -11.78 23.90
CA ASP A 16 -7.67 -12.44 23.30
C ASP A 16 -7.36 -13.03 21.92
N LYS A 17 -6.58 -12.31 21.11
CA LYS A 17 -6.16 -12.80 19.79
C LYS A 17 -5.22 -13.99 19.94
N CYS A 18 -4.25 -13.90 20.83
CA CYS A 18 -3.31 -15.00 21.09
C CYS A 18 -4.02 -16.26 21.59
N ARG A 19 -4.99 -16.11 22.51
CA ARG A 19 -5.80 -17.24 23.02
C ARG A 19 -6.64 -17.88 21.93
N GLU A 20 -7.25 -17.09 21.06
CA GLU A 20 -8.08 -17.63 19.99
C GLU A 20 -7.25 -18.38 18.95
N TRP A 21 -6.09 -17.85 18.57
CA TRP A 21 -5.15 -18.56 17.69
C TRP A 21 -4.66 -19.88 18.30
N PHE A 22 -4.32 -19.87 19.60
CA PHE A 22 -3.91 -21.10 20.30
C PHE A 22 -5.02 -22.16 20.32
N ARG A 23 -6.29 -21.74 20.48
CA ARG A 23 -7.44 -22.64 20.44
C ARG A 23 -7.66 -23.22 19.04
N ARG A 24 -7.63 -22.39 17.99
CA ARG A 24 -7.76 -22.85 16.59
C ARG A 24 -6.68 -23.86 16.21
N PHE A 25 -5.45 -23.60 16.64
CA PHE A 25 -4.34 -24.53 16.45
C PHE A 25 -4.58 -25.88 17.15
N LYS A 26 -5.12 -25.88 18.38
CA LYS A 26 -5.49 -27.10 19.11
C LYS A 26 -6.61 -27.89 18.43
N ASP A 27 -7.53 -27.21 17.75
CA ASP A 27 -8.66 -27.81 17.04
C ASP A 27 -8.31 -28.27 15.61
N GLY A 28 -7.03 -28.22 15.22
CA GLY A 28 -6.54 -28.70 13.92
C GLY A 28 -6.74 -27.72 12.76
N ASP A 29 -7.09 -26.46 13.03
CA ASP A 29 -7.18 -25.40 12.03
C ASP A 29 -5.80 -24.75 11.84
N PHE A 30 -5.05 -25.30 10.87
CA PHE A 30 -3.76 -24.77 10.42
C PHE A 30 -3.90 -23.90 9.16
N SER A 31 -5.13 -23.52 8.78
CA SER A 31 -5.36 -22.75 7.56
C SER A 31 -4.74 -21.36 7.69
N VAL A 32 -3.88 -21.02 6.73
CA VAL A 32 -3.27 -19.70 6.58
C VAL A 32 -4.11 -18.75 5.72
N GLU A 33 -5.24 -19.24 5.20
CA GLU A 33 -6.12 -18.44 4.34
C GLU A 33 -6.99 -17.49 5.17
N ASP A 34 -7.12 -16.24 4.71
CA ASP A 34 -7.99 -15.25 5.35
C ASP A 34 -9.46 -15.69 5.27
N LYS A 35 -10.05 -15.97 6.44
CA LYS A 35 -11.50 -16.17 6.56
C LYS A 35 -12.25 -14.86 6.29
N PRO A 36 -13.47 -14.90 5.74
CA PRO A 36 -14.30 -13.71 5.57
C PRO A 36 -14.50 -13.00 6.91
N ARG A 37 -14.26 -11.68 6.96
CA ARG A 37 -14.43 -10.89 8.19
C ARG A 37 -15.75 -10.12 8.10
N SER A 38 -16.59 -10.23 9.11
CA SER A 38 -17.79 -9.40 9.25
C SER A 38 -17.37 -7.93 9.37
N GLY A 39 -17.92 -7.06 8.51
CA GLY A 39 -17.63 -5.62 8.50
C GLY A 39 -16.70 -5.12 7.39
N GLN A 40 -16.30 -5.97 6.45
CA GLN A 40 -15.56 -5.52 5.27
C GLN A 40 -16.47 -4.69 4.34
N PRO A 41 -16.12 -3.44 3.98
CA PRO A 41 -16.94 -2.63 3.08
C PRO A 41 -17.06 -3.29 1.70
N VAL A 42 -18.29 -3.38 1.21
CA VAL A 42 -18.65 -3.82 -0.14
C VAL A 42 -18.34 -2.70 -1.14
N TYR A 43 -17.08 -2.31 -1.28
CA TYR A 43 -16.65 -1.31 -2.26
C TYR A 43 -16.18 -1.93 -3.58
N TYR A 44 -16.37 -3.24 -3.75
CA TYR A 44 -15.85 -4.02 -4.89
C TYR A 44 -16.72 -4.00 -6.15
N GLU A 45 -17.83 -3.27 -6.17
CA GLU A 45 -18.79 -3.35 -7.28
C GLU A 45 -18.49 -2.45 -8.49
N LEU A 46 -17.49 -1.58 -8.45
CA LEU A 46 -17.28 -0.61 -9.55
C LEU A 46 -16.13 -0.91 -10.51
N LEU A 47 -15.19 -1.82 -10.19
CA LEU A 47 -14.16 -2.39 -11.10
C LEU A 47 -13.41 -3.51 -10.36
N LYS A 48 -12.91 -4.54 -11.07
CA LYS A 48 -11.98 -5.50 -10.43
C LYS A 48 -10.77 -4.70 -9.94
N PRO A 49 -10.26 -4.93 -8.71
CA PRO A 49 -9.24 -4.08 -8.12
C PRO A 49 -8.01 -3.81 -9.01
N GLY A 50 -7.58 -4.79 -9.81
CA GLY A 50 -6.49 -4.61 -10.77
C GLY A 50 -6.80 -3.66 -11.94
N ASP A 51 -8.06 -3.52 -12.36
CA ASP A 51 -8.44 -2.63 -13.46
C ASP A 51 -8.32 -1.16 -13.01
N ARG A 52 -8.70 -0.87 -11.76
CA ARG A 52 -8.52 0.46 -11.17
C ARG A 52 -7.04 0.84 -11.08
N TYR A 53 -6.20 -0.07 -10.62
CA TYR A 53 -4.76 0.18 -10.54
C TYR A 53 -4.13 0.36 -11.93
N ARG A 54 -4.55 -0.44 -12.93
CA ARG A 54 -4.14 -0.25 -14.32
C ARG A 54 -4.48 1.16 -14.84
N LEU A 55 -5.68 1.67 -14.54
CA LEU A 55 -6.06 3.05 -14.92
C LEU A 55 -5.17 4.11 -14.26
N GLN A 56 -4.77 3.90 -13.00
CA GLN A 56 -3.81 4.77 -12.32
C GLN A 56 -2.45 4.75 -13.03
N LEU A 57 -1.94 3.58 -13.43
CA LEU A 57 -0.70 3.46 -14.19
C LEU A 57 -0.78 4.13 -15.58
N ILE A 58 -1.94 4.10 -16.24
CA ILE A 58 -2.16 4.83 -17.51
C ILE A 58 -2.03 6.34 -17.29
N ARG A 59 -2.64 6.87 -16.22
CA ARG A 59 -2.54 8.30 -15.87
C ARG A 59 -1.10 8.67 -15.50
N LEU A 60 -0.43 7.82 -14.72
CA LEU A 60 0.95 8.01 -14.30
C LEU A 60 1.90 8.03 -15.50
N SER A 61 1.82 7.06 -16.41
CA SER A 61 2.69 7.01 -17.59
C SER A 61 2.49 8.23 -18.49
N ARG A 62 1.25 8.71 -18.65
CA ARG A 62 0.97 9.96 -19.37
C ARG A 62 1.60 11.17 -18.67
N ALA A 63 1.39 11.32 -17.36
CA ALA A 63 1.93 12.44 -16.60
C ALA A 63 3.47 12.46 -16.60
N LEU A 64 4.12 11.29 -16.53
CA LEU A 64 5.57 11.19 -16.61
C LEU A 64 6.10 11.67 -17.97
N ARG A 65 5.45 11.27 -19.07
CA ARG A 65 5.83 11.72 -20.41
C ARG A 65 5.68 13.23 -20.58
N GLU A 66 4.62 13.81 -20.01
CA GLU A 66 4.36 15.25 -20.07
C GLU A 66 5.34 16.05 -19.18
N LYS A 67 5.61 15.59 -17.95
CA LYS A 67 6.42 16.31 -16.97
C LYS A 67 7.92 16.10 -17.15
N ARG A 68 8.34 14.96 -17.70
CA ARG A 68 9.77 14.61 -17.85
C ARG A 68 10.00 13.94 -19.22
N PRO A 69 9.95 14.71 -20.32
CA PRO A 69 10.17 14.19 -21.68
C PRO A 69 11.59 13.62 -21.88
N GLU A 70 12.54 14.01 -21.04
CA GLU A 70 13.93 13.54 -21.05
C GLU A 70 14.06 12.02 -20.90
N TYR A 71 13.12 11.34 -20.22
CA TYR A 71 13.14 9.88 -20.09
C TYR A 71 12.93 9.16 -21.43
N GLU A 72 12.21 9.78 -22.36
CA GLU A 72 12.07 9.22 -23.72
C GLU A 72 13.37 9.35 -24.51
N GLN A 73 14.18 10.38 -24.23
CA GLN A 73 15.41 10.69 -24.96
C GLN A 73 16.62 9.90 -24.45
N ARG A 74 16.70 9.65 -23.13
CA ARG A 74 17.85 8.97 -22.51
C ARG A 74 17.86 7.46 -22.74
N HIS A 75 16.78 6.88 -23.27
CA HIS A 75 16.57 5.43 -23.37
C HIS A 75 16.64 4.69 -22.01
N ASP A 76 16.70 5.42 -20.89
CA ASP A 76 16.78 4.85 -19.56
C ASP A 76 15.44 4.23 -19.16
N LYS A 77 15.51 3.00 -18.67
CA LYS A 77 14.35 2.24 -18.25
C LYS A 77 13.83 2.78 -16.92
N VAL A 78 12.54 3.08 -16.84
CA VAL A 78 11.91 3.49 -15.58
C VAL A 78 11.95 2.31 -14.61
N ILE A 79 12.57 2.52 -13.46
CA ILE A 79 12.58 1.59 -12.34
C ILE A 79 11.39 1.94 -11.44
N PHE A 80 10.41 1.06 -11.35
CA PHE A 80 9.15 1.25 -10.64
C PHE A 80 9.11 0.40 -9.38
N LEU A 81 8.86 1.05 -8.24
CA LEU A 81 8.72 0.39 -6.94
C LEU A 81 7.27 0.51 -6.46
N HIS A 82 6.66 -0.62 -6.12
CA HIS A 82 5.36 -0.69 -5.47
C HIS A 82 5.29 -1.94 -4.57
N ASP A 83 4.32 -1.99 -3.66
CA ASP A 83 4.11 -3.13 -2.77
C ASP A 83 3.37 -4.29 -3.47
N ASN A 84 3.37 -5.47 -2.83
CA ASN A 84 2.77 -6.70 -3.36
C ASN A 84 1.25 -6.81 -3.13
N ALA A 85 0.53 -5.69 -2.97
CA ALA A 85 -0.92 -5.73 -2.80
C ALA A 85 -1.60 -6.50 -3.95
N ARG A 86 -2.69 -7.22 -3.63
CA ARG A 86 -3.42 -8.08 -4.61
C ARG A 86 -3.72 -7.38 -5.96
N PRO A 87 -4.12 -6.09 -6.00
CA PRO A 87 -4.32 -5.39 -7.26
C PRO A 87 -3.05 -5.24 -8.09
N HIS A 88 -1.89 -5.04 -7.45
CA HIS A 88 -0.62 -4.72 -8.11
C HIS A 88 0.02 -5.96 -8.73
N VAL A 89 -0.18 -7.13 -8.13
CA VAL A 89 0.30 -8.42 -8.68
C VAL A 89 -0.65 -9.04 -9.72
N ALA A 90 -1.78 -8.38 -10.01
CA ALA A 90 -2.76 -8.88 -10.96
C ALA A 90 -2.19 -9.01 -12.38
N ARG A 91 -2.60 -10.06 -13.11
CA ARG A 91 -2.11 -10.36 -14.47
C ARG A 91 -2.26 -9.19 -15.44
N ILE A 92 -3.36 -8.45 -15.35
CA ILE A 92 -3.63 -7.28 -16.20
C ILE A 92 -2.66 -6.12 -15.95
N VAL A 93 -2.18 -5.97 -14.72
CA VAL A 93 -1.22 -4.94 -14.31
C VAL A 93 0.18 -5.31 -14.78
N LYS A 94 0.60 -6.56 -14.54
CA LYS A 94 1.89 -7.09 -15.02
C LYS A 94 2.06 -6.92 -16.53
N LYS A 95 1.05 -7.35 -17.31
CA LYS A 95 1.02 -7.16 -18.78
C LYS A 95 1.15 -5.69 -19.20
N TYR A 96 0.55 -4.79 -18.44
CA TYR A 96 0.62 -3.36 -18.75
C TYR A 96 2.00 -2.77 -18.44
N LEU A 97 2.60 -3.15 -17.30
CA LEU A 97 3.97 -2.75 -16.95
C LEU A 97 5.01 -3.29 -17.96
N GLU A 98 4.82 -4.53 -18.45
CA GLU A 98 5.60 -5.10 -19.56
C GLU A 98 5.47 -4.26 -20.84
N THR A 99 4.25 -3.79 -21.16
CA THR A 99 3.99 -2.93 -22.33
C THR A 99 4.71 -1.58 -22.20
N LEU A 100 4.75 -1.01 -21.00
CA LEU A 100 5.48 0.22 -20.70
C LEU A 100 7.00 0.01 -20.68
N LYS A 101 7.46 -1.24 -20.67
CA LYS A 101 8.86 -1.64 -20.50
C LYS A 101 9.46 -1.07 -19.20
N TRP A 102 8.70 -1.02 -18.12
CA TRP A 102 9.21 -0.59 -16.81
C TRP A 102 9.81 -1.76 -16.05
N ASP A 103 10.91 -1.53 -15.35
CA ASP A 103 11.51 -2.52 -14.44
C ASP A 103 10.86 -2.43 -13.08
N VAL A 104 10.12 -3.47 -12.69
CA VAL A 104 9.50 -3.55 -11.37
C VAL A 104 10.51 -4.07 -10.37
N LEU A 105 10.83 -3.28 -9.35
CA LEU A 105 11.69 -3.73 -8.27
C LEU A 105 10.99 -4.77 -7.40
N PRO A 106 11.69 -5.85 -7.00
CA PRO A 106 11.14 -6.81 -6.06
C PRO A 106 10.92 -6.12 -4.70
N HIS A 107 9.73 -6.29 -4.15
CA HIS A 107 9.38 -5.79 -2.81
C HIS A 107 9.07 -6.99 -1.89
N PRO A 108 9.71 -7.14 -0.72
CA PRO A 108 9.35 -8.17 0.24
C PRO A 108 7.94 -7.98 0.84
N PRO A 109 7.27 -9.07 1.26
CA PRO A 109 6.01 -8.97 2.00
C PRO A 109 6.17 -8.20 3.32
N TYR A 110 5.13 -7.46 3.73
CA TYR A 110 5.04 -6.77 5.02
C TYR A 110 6.21 -5.84 5.35
N SER A 111 6.79 -5.19 4.34
CA SER A 111 7.97 -4.34 4.51
C SER A 111 7.68 -2.88 4.17
N PRO A 112 6.84 -2.18 4.96
CA PRO A 112 6.54 -0.76 4.73
C PRO A 112 7.76 0.15 4.98
N ASP A 113 8.73 -0.31 5.76
CA ASP A 113 9.98 0.39 6.10
C ASP A 113 10.91 0.59 4.90
N ILE A 114 10.82 -0.27 3.89
CA ILE A 114 11.60 -0.15 2.65
C ILE A 114 10.85 0.60 1.53
N ALA A 115 9.57 0.89 1.70
CA ALA A 115 8.77 1.63 0.73
C ALA A 115 8.92 3.14 1.02
N PRO A 116 9.55 3.93 0.13
CA PRO A 116 9.74 5.35 0.36
C PRO A 116 8.43 6.13 0.55
N SER A 117 7.35 5.66 -0.09
CA SER A 117 6.00 6.17 0.11
C SER A 117 5.54 6.06 1.57
N ASP A 118 5.72 4.90 2.18
CA ASP A 118 5.21 4.61 3.52
C ASP A 118 6.15 5.14 4.61
N TYR A 119 7.45 4.93 4.47
CA TYR A 119 8.45 5.37 5.44
C TYR A 119 8.57 6.89 5.52
N TRP A 120 8.58 7.60 4.37
CA TRP A 120 8.88 9.03 4.31
C TRP A 120 7.65 9.88 3.97
N LEU A 121 7.03 9.65 2.80
CA LEU A 121 5.98 10.54 2.27
C LEU A 121 4.74 10.57 3.18
N PHE A 122 4.15 9.40 3.44
CA PHE A 122 2.93 9.30 4.23
C PHE A 122 3.17 9.62 5.71
N ARG A 123 4.34 9.26 6.25
CA ARG A 123 4.71 9.63 7.63
C ARG A 123 4.75 11.15 7.80
N ARG A 124 5.34 11.88 6.85
CA ARG A 124 5.37 13.34 6.90
C ARG A 124 3.98 13.95 6.71
N MET A 125 3.21 13.40 5.77
CA MET A 125 1.84 13.82 5.53
C MET A 125 0.95 13.61 6.77
N GLN A 126 1.10 12.50 7.49
CA GLN A 126 0.32 12.22 8.71
C GLN A 126 0.51 13.27 9.80
N HIS A 127 1.74 13.76 10.00
CA HIS A 127 2.01 14.81 10.96
C HIS A 127 1.24 16.10 10.60
N ASP A 128 1.25 16.47 9.33
CA ASP A 128 0.58 17.69 8.85
C ASP A 128 -0.94 17.51 8.80
N LEU A 129 -1.42 16.29 8.56
CA LEU A 129 -2.85 15.95 8.60
C LEU A 129 -3.43 15.94 10.01
N ALA A 130 -2.64 15.65 11.04
CA ALA A 130 -3.13 15.50 12.41
C ALA A 130 -3.83 16.76 12.96
N SER A 131 -3.51 17.94 12.40
CA SER A 131 -4.10 19.23 12.77
C SER A 131 -5.33 19.62 11.94
N HIS A 132 -5.72 18.84 10.94
CA HIS A 132 -6.77 19.20 9.99
C HIS A 132 -8.04 18.35 10.17
N ARG A 133 -9.20 19.00 10.00
CA ARG A 133 -10.50 18.33 9.91
C ARG A 133 -11.17 18.74 8.61
N PHE A 134 -11.39 17.79 7.73
CA PHE A 134 -12.01 18.02 6.43
C PHE A 134 -13.51 17.76 6.49
N THR A 135 -14.26 18.59 5.79
CA THR A 135 -15.72 18.53 5.69
C THR A 135 -16.20 18.05 4.33
N SER A 136 -15.32 18.08 3.31
CA SER A 136 -15.65 17.64 1.95
C SER A 136 -14.45 17.01 1.24
N PHE A 137 -14.73 16.24 0.19
CA PHE A 137 -13.70 15.66 -0.67
C PHE A 137 -12.88 16.73 -1.42
N ALA A 138 -13.54 17.81 -1.88
CA ALA A 138 -12.87 18.91 -2.59
C ALA A 138 -11.83 19.62 -1.69
N GLU A 139 -12.14 19.73 -0.39
CA GLU A 139 -11.23 20.29 0.60
C GLU A 139 -9.96 19.43 0.77
N ILE A 140 -10.13 18.10 0.81
CA ILE A 140 -9.02 17.14 0.85
C ILE A 140 -8.16 17.25 -0.41
N GLU A 141 -8.80 17.31 -1.59
CA GLU A 141 -8.08 17.40 -2.87
C GLU A 141 -7.27 18.69 -2.96
N ASN A 142 -7.87 19.83 -2.61
CA ASN A 142 -7.18 21.12 -2.60
C ASN A 142 -6.03 21.14 -1.58
N TRP A 143 -6.25 20.63 -0.36
CA TRP A 143 -5.20 20.53 0.65
C TRP A 143 -4.03 19.67 0.15
N LEU A 144 -4.31 18.52 -0.46
CA LEU A 144 -3.29 17.62 -0.98
C LEU A 144 -2.47 18.28 -2.10
N GLN A 145 -3.11 18.97 -3.04
CA GLN A 145 -2.43 19.69 -4.11
C GLN A 145 -1.51 20.79 -3.56
N ASN A 146 -2.01 21.59 -2.62
CA ASN A 146 -1.21 22.64 -1.97
C ASN A 146 -0.05 22.06 -1.16
N TRP A 147 -0.30 20.95 -0.44
CA TRP A 147 0.73 20.28 0.35
C TRP A 147 1.84 19.74 -0.54
N ILE A 148 1.53 19.07 -1.65
CA ILE A 148 2.52 18.58 -2.62
C ILE A 148 3.32 19.75 -3.21
N ALA A 149 2.64 20.80 -3.67
CA ALA A 149 3.30 21.98 -4.23
C ALA A 149 4.26 22.65 -3.23
N SER A 150 3.93 22.64 -1.92
CA SER A 150 4.79 23.19 -0.87
C SER A 150 6.11 22.41 -0.62
N LYS A 151 6.29 21.23 -1.24
CA LYS A 151 7.49 20.38 -1.09
C LYS A 151 8.40 20.39 -2.31
N ASP A 152 7.99 21.05 -3.40
CA ASP A 152 8.78 21.22 -4.61
C ASP A 152 9.69 22.48 -4.54
N GLU A 153 9.64 23.24 -3.43
CA GLU A 153 10.58 24.30 -3.02
C GLU A 153 11.61 23.79 -2.01
#